data_AF-A0A349JZP6-F1
#
_entry.id   AF-A0A349JZP6-F1
#
_cell.length_a   1.000
_cell.length_b   1.000
_cell.length_c   1.000
_cell.angle_alpha   90.00
_cell.angle_beta   90.00
_cell.angle_gamma   90.00
#
_symmetry.space_group_name_H-M   'P 1'
#
loop_
_entity.id
_entity.type
_entity.pdbx_description
1 polymer ?
#
loop_
_entity_poly.entity_id
_entity_poly.type
_entity_poly.pdbx_seq_one_letter_code
_entity_poly.pdbx_strand_id
1 'polypeptide(L)'
;ANAISFGNLLDKEDAQVWRSKYKGEKKNKDGTVEVIPNPRNYDVLQYIGTAPRTSYLARVKNPNPAMPDAAYRGLATIHTA
;
A
#
# COMPACT_ATOMS: atom_id res chain seq x y z
N ALA A 1 -6.66 9.88 13.53
CA ALA A 1 -8.03 10.11 13.01
C ALA A 1 -8.17 9.74 11.53
N ASN A 2 -7.18 9.97 10.67
CA ASN A 2 -7.31 9.76 9.22
C ASN A 2 -6.90 8.34 8.78
N ALA A 3 -7.65 7.33 9.21
CA ALA A 3 -7.41 5.93 8.80
C ALA A 3 -7.95 5.61 7.39
N ILE A 4 -8.97 6.36 6.95
CA ILE A 4 -9.62 6.21 5.66
C ILE A 4 -9.55 7.55 4.95
N SER A 5 -9.14 7.55 3.67
CA SER A 5 -9.18 8.71 2.79
C SER A 5 -10.10 8.41 1.61
N PHE A 6 -10.96 9.37 1.27
CA PHE A 6 -11.86 9.32 0.13
C PHE A 6 -11.53 10.46 -0.83
N GLY A 7 -11.78 10.25 -2.12
CA GLY A 7 -11.55 11.28 -3.13
C GLY A 7 -11.61 10.74 -4.56
N ASN A 8 -11.42 11.64 -5.52
CA ASN A 8 -11.29 11.28 -6.92
C ASN A 8 -9.89 10.73 -7.20
N LEU A 9 -9.77 9.61 -7.92
CA LEU A 9 -8.47 9.03 -8.28
C LEU A 9 -7.80 9.73 -9.46
N LEU A 10 -8.56 10.47 -10.28
CA LEU A 10 -8.02 11.20 -11.42
C LEU A 10 -7.37 12.54 -11.04
N ASP A 11 -7.74 13.06 -9.87
CA ASP A 11 -7.20 14.28 -9.31
C ASP A 11 -5.91 13.96 -8.54
N LYS A 12 -4.76 14.26 -9.13
CA LYS A 12 -3.45 13.87 -8.59
C LYS A 12 -2.94 14.88 -7.57
N GLU A 13 -3.27 16.15 -7.75
CA GLU A 13 -2.75 17.24 -6.94
C GLU A 13 -3.43 17.29 -5.58
N ASP A 14 -4.76 17.25 -5.55
CA ASP A 14 -5.54 17.53 -4.34
C ASP A 14 -5.99 16.27 -3.61
N ALA A 15 -6.20 15.16 -4.32
CA ALA A 15 -6.81 13.97 -3.71
C ALA A 15 -5.83 13.21 -2.81
N GLN A 16 -6.13 13.18 -1.51
CA GLN A 16 -5.38 12.42 -0.52
C GLN A 16 -5.39 10.90 -0.79
N VAL A 17 -6.45 10.39 -1.43
CA VAL A 17 -6.57 8.98 -1.82
C VAL A 17 -5.52 8.60 -2.89
N TRP A 18 -5.23 9.51 -3.82
CA TRP A 18 -4.24 9.27 -4.87
C TRP A 18 -2.85 9.06 -4.26
N ARG A 19 -2.45 9.94 -3.32
CA ARG A 19 -1.18 9.84 -2.58
C ARG A 19 -1.08 8.60 -1.70
N SER A 20 -2.21 8.09 -1.24
CA SER A 20 -2.25 6.86 -0.43
C SER A 20 -2.04 5.63 -1.31
N LYS A 21 -2.64 5.60 -2.51
CA LYS A 21 -2.59 4.48 -3.45
C LYS A 21 -1.30 4.43 -4.28
N TYR A 22 -0.79 5.59 -4.70
CA TYR A 22 0.35 5.71 -5.60
C TYR A 22 1.50 6.47 -4.96
N LYS A 23 2.73 6.09 -5.33
CA LYS A 23 3.98 6.73 -4.87
C LYS A 23 4.42 7.85 -5.81
N GLY A 24 4.09 7.74 -7.10
CA GLY A 24 4.50 8.71 -8.12
C GLY A 24 4.31 8.16 -9.53
N GLU A 25 4.93 8.83 -10.51
CA GLU A 25 4.83 8.48 -11.92
C GLU A 25 6.21 8.40 -12.54
N LYS A 26 6.39 7.46 -13.47
CA LYS A 26 7.58 7.35 -14.32
C LYS A 26 7.17 7.68 -15.75
N LYS A 27 7.93 8.58 -16.37
CA LYS A 27 7.82 8.86 -17.81
C LYS A 27 8.84 8.00 -18.53
N ASN A 28 8.37 7.10 -19.36
CA ASN A 28 9.22 6.29 -20.22
C ASN A 28 9.71 7.12 -21.41
N LYS A 29 10.75 6.61 -22.09
CA LYS A 29 11.33 7.26 -23.28
C LYS A 29 10.31 7.43 -24.41
N ASP A 30 9.31 6.55 -24.45
CA ASP A 30 8.24 6.54 -25.45
C ASP A 30 7.09 7.53 -25.12
N GLY A 31 7.23 8.32 -24.05
CA GLY A 31 6.22 9.29 -23.61
C GLY A 31 5.06 8.67 -22.80
N THR A 32 5.03 7.36 -22.61
CA THR A 32 4.06 6.68 -21.74
C THR A 32 4.33 7.01 -20.27
N VAL A 33 3.24 7.23 -19.52
CA VAL A 33 3.27 7.53 -18.08
C VAL A 33 2.84 6.29 -17.32
N GLU A 34 3.77 5.68 -16.59
CA GLU A 34 3.49 4.56 -15.70
C GLU A 34 3.32 5.05 -14.27
N VAL A 35 2.22 4.65 -13.64
CA VAL A 35 1.95 5.01 -12.24
C VAL A 35 2.62 3.98 -11.34
N ILE A 36 3.43 4.44 -10.39
CA ILE A 36 4.09 3.58 -9.41
C ILE A 36 3.16 3.40 -8.22
N PRO A 37 2.71 2.17 -7.89
CA PRO A 37 1.91 1.93 -6.70
C PRO A 37 2.73 2.13 -5.42
N ASN A 38 2.05 2.51 -4.35
CA ASN A 38 2.65 2.52 -3.02
C ASN A 38 3.04 1.07 -2.63
N PRO A 39 4.26 0.79 -2.14
CA PRO A 39 4.69 -0.56 -1.79
C PRO A 39 3.84 -1.24 -0.71
N ARG A 40 3.04 -0.47 0.05
CA ARG A 40 2.14 -1.00 1.07
C ARG A 40 0.72 -1.22 0.55
N ASN A 41 0.39 -0.79 -0.66
CA ASN A 41 -0.95 -0.91 -1.22
C ASN A 41 -1.26 -2.36 -1.64
N TYR A 42 -2.43 -2.87 -1.28
CA TYR A 42 -2.93 -4.17 -1.73
C TYR A 42 -4.45 -4.14 -1.93
N ASP A 43 -4.90 -4.97 -2.88
CA ASP A 43 -6.32 -5.22 -3.13
C ASP A 43 -6.73 -6.52 -2.43
N VAL A 44 -7.93 -6.52 -1.87
CA VAL A 44 -8.46 -7.69 -1.15
C VAL A 44 -8.84 -8.76 -2.17
N LEU A 45 -8.33 -9.98 -1.98
CA LEU A 45 -8.59 -11.15 -2.83
C LEU A 45 -8.26 -10.92 -4.32
N GLN A 46 -7.10 -10.32 -4.59
CA GLN A 46 -6.67 -9.96 -5.95
C GLN A 46 -6.71 -11.12 -6.96
N TYR A 47 -6.50 -12.37 -6.50
CA TYR A 47 -6.55 -13.56 -7.36
C TYR A 47 -7.91 -13.82 -8.02
N ILE A 48 -9.00 -13.28 -7.46
CA ILE A 48 -10.36 -13.41 -8.03
C ILE A 48 -10.54 -12.44 -9.22
N GLY A 49 -9.72 -11.38 -9.30
CA GLY A 49 -9.78 -10.42 -10.41
C GLY A 49 -10.96 -9.44 -10.36
N THR A 50 -11.53 -9.20 -9.17
CA THR A 50 -12.72 -8.34 -8.98
C THR A 50 -12.46 -6.83 -9.15
N ALA A 51 -11.18 -6.41 -9.18
CA ALA A 51 -10.77 -5.01 -9.29
C ALA A 51 -11.54 -4.04 -8.35
N PRO A 52 -11.51 -4.27 -7.02
CA PRO A 52 -12.27 -3.47 -6.08
C PRO A 52 -11.83 -2.00 -6.08
N ARG A 53 -12.78 -1.09 -5.87
CA ARG A 53 -12.51 0.37 -5.77
C ARG A 53 -11.74 0.73 -4.49
N THR A 54 -11.92 -0.06 -3.44
CA THR A 54 -11.27 0.13 -2.14
C THR A 54 -9.96 -0.62 -2.10
N SER A 55 -8.87 0.08 -1.80
CA SER A 55 -7.56 -0.52 -1.57
C SER A 55 -7.08 -0.24 -0.15
N TYR A 56 -6.22 -1.11 0.38
CA TYR A 56 -5.78 -1.07 1.77
C TYR A 56 -4.27 -0.91 1.85
N LEU A 57 -3.80 -0.33 2.96
CA LEU A 57 -2.37 -0.24 3.26
C LEU A 57 -1.96 -1.32 4.27
N ALA A 58 -0.83 -1.97 4.00
CA ALA A 58 -0.25 -2.98 4.87
C ALA A 58 0.08 -2.38 6.24
N ARG A 59 -0.24 -3.13 7.29
CA ARG A 59 0.06 -2.74 8.67
C ARG A 59 1.56 -2.87 8.93
N VAL A 60 2.18 -1.80 9.42
CA VAL A 60 3.57 -1.83 9.92
C VAL A 60 3.57 -1.86 11.43
N LYS A 61 4.13 -2.91 12.01
CA LYS A 61 4.11 -3.16 13.47
C LYS A 61 5.31 -2.55 14.22
N ASN A 62 6.44 -2.31 13.54
CA ASN A 62 7.68 -1.71 14.09
C ASN A 62 8.06 -2.23 15.50
N PRO A 63 8.39 -3.53 15.65
CA PRO A 63 8.78 -4.09 16.94
C PRO A 63 10.07 -3.45 17.48
N ASN A 64 10.16 -3.28 18.80
CA ASN A 64 11.39 -2.85 19.45
C ASN A 64 12.46 -3.96 19.39
N PRO A 65 13.68 -3.70 18.86
CA PRO A 65 14.74 -4.71 18.78
C PRO A 65 15.18 -5.29 20.12
N ALA A 66 15.08 -4.53 21.22
CA ALA A 66 15.48 -4.99 22.55
C ALA A 66 14.44 -5.90 23.24
N MET A 67 13.26 -6.08 22.64
CA MET A 67 12.20 -6.91 23.20
C MET A 67 12.50 -8.40 22.96
N PRO A 68 12.23 -9.31 23.91
CA PRO A 68 12.28 -10.74 23.62
C PRO A 68 11.35 -11.06 22.43
N ASP A 69 11.79 -11.98 21.57
CA ASP A 69 11.10 -12.43 20.36
C ASP A 69 10.82 -11.34 19.30
N ALA A 70 11.57 -10.23 19.32
CA ALA A 70 11.41 -9.14 18.35
C ALA A 70 11.48 -9.60 16.88
N ALA A 71 12.31 -10.59 16.57
CA ALA A 71 12.45 -11.15 15.23
C ALA A 71 11.16 -11.80 14.71
N TYR A 72 10.35 -12.38 15.61
CA TYR A 72 9.11 -13.08 15.27
C TYR A 72 7.88 -12.18 15.41
N ARG A 73 8.00 -11.09 16.18
CA ARG A 73 6.92 -10.13 16.40
C ARG A 73 6.86 -9.08 15.31
N GLY A 74 6.03 -9.29 14.30
CA GLY A 74 5.88 -8.29 13.23
C GLY A 74 5.48 -8.89 11.89
N LEU A 75 5.83 -10.15 11.70
CA LEU A 75 5.52 -10.91 10.49
C LEU A 75 4.02 -11.19 10.42
N ALA A 76 3.48 -11.21 9.20
CA ALA A 76 2.10 -11.64 8.93
C ALA A 76 1.98 -13.17 8.96
N THR A 77 3.10 -13.87 8.72
CA THR A 77 3.21 -15.33 8.72
C THR A 77 3.98 -15.77 9.94
N ILE A 78 3.34 -16.53 10.83
CA ILE A 78 4.04 -17.38 11.80
C ILE A 78 4.66 -18.54 11.03
N HIS A 79 5.92 -18.43 10.65
CA HIS A 79 6.72 -19.61 10.33
C HIS A 79 7.06 -20.28 11.67
N THR A 80 6.14 -21.10 12.17
CA THR A 80 6.47 -22.09 13.19
C THR A 80 7.16 -23.23 12.45
N ALA A 81 8.48 -23.33 12.60
CA ALA A 81 9.23 -24.52 12.24
C ALA A 81 9.18 -25.52 13.40
#